data_AF-A0A356WR96-F1
#
_entry.id   AF-A0A356WR96-F1
#
_cell.length_a   1.000
_cell.length_b   1.000
_cell.length_c   1.000
_cell.angle_alpha   90.00
_cell.angle_beta   90.00
_cell.angle_gamma   90.00
#
_symmetry.space_group_name_H-M   'P 1'
#
loop_
_entity.id
_entity.type
_entity.pdbx_description
1 polymer ?
#
loop_
_entity_poly.entity_id
_entity_poly.type
_entity_poly.pdbx_seq_one_letter_code
_entity_poly.pdbx_strand_id
1 'polypeptide(L)'
;MIVPDFGHLKQYALEHQIPCGSNEELVENKEIHDYMFGRIELLQAQFTSYEKIKKITLLPHPFTMESGELTNTLKLRRKIVLQRYAAEIEKMYAE
;
A
#
# COMPACT_ATOMS: atom_id res chain seq x y z
N MET A 1 5.59 0.65 0.84
CA MET A 1 4.49 0.59 -0.15
C MET A 1 3.80 -0.75 -0.04
N ILE A 2 2.48 -0.78 -0.15
CA ILE A 2 1.63 -1.97 0.06
C ILE A 2 0.56 -1.98 -1.02
N VAL A 3 0.35 -3.13 -1.65
CA VAL A 3 -0.80 -3.36 -2.54
C VAL A 3 -1.87 -4.06 -1.70
N PRO A 4 -2.99 -3.40 -1.38
CA PRO A 4 -4.04 -4.03 -0.60
C PRO A 4 -4.84 -5.02 -1.44
N ASP A 5 -5.57 -5.90 -0.75
CA ASP A 5 -6.60 -6.71 -1.40
C ASP A 5 -7.85 -5.84 -1.63
N PHE A 6 -8.06 -5.46 -2.89
CA PHE A 6 -9.18 -4.58 -3.27
C PHE A 6 -10.55 -5.24 -3.10
N GLY A 7 -10.63 -6.57 -3.09
CA GLY A 7 -11.89 -7.28 -2.83
C GLY A 7 -12.38 -6.98 -1.41
N HIS A 8 -11.50 -7.19 -0.42
CA HIS A 8 -11.81 -6.91 0.98
C HIS A 8 -11.95 -5.41 1.27
N LEU A 9 -11.13 -4.55 0.65
CA LEU A 9 -11.25 -3.11 0.84
C LEU A 9 -12.57 -2.55 0.33
N LYS A 10 -13.07 -3.01 -0.83
CA LYS A 10 -14.37 -2.58 -1.36
C LYS A 10 -15.51 -2.98 -0.45
N GLN A 11 -15.45 -4.19 0.11
CA GLN A 11 -16.45 -4.64 1.07
C GLN A 11 -16.43 -3.76 2.33
N TYR A 12 -15.25 -3.53 2.90
CA TYR A 12 -15.09 -2.65 4.06
C TYR A 12 -15.60 -1.24 3.78
N ALA A 13 -15.27 -0.66 2.63
CA ALA A 13 -15.74 0.65 2.23
C ALA A 13 -17.28 0.71 2.12
N LEU A 14 -17.90 -0.33 1.56
CA LEU A 14 -19.36 -0.42 1.48
C LEU A 14 -20.01 -0.50 2.87
N GLU A 15 -19.47 -1.32 3.77
CA GLU A 15 -19.96 -1.49 5.14
C GLU A 15 -19.84 -0.18 5.95
N HIS A 16 -18.77 0.58 5.72
CA HIS A 16 -18.49 1.84 6.40
C HIS A 16 -19.01 3.08 5.65
N GLN A 17 -19.78 2.90 4.56
CA GLN A 17 -20.34 3.99 3.73
C GLN A 17 -19.29 4.95 3.17
N ILE A 18 -18.07 4.46 2.92
CA ILE A 18 -16.99 5.23 2.32
C ILE A 18 -17.26 5.34 0.81
N PRO A 19 -17.44 6.55 0.25
CA PRO A 19 -17.66 6.73 -1.17
C PRO A 19 -16.37 6.40 -1.93
N CYS A 20 -16.42 5.36 -2.75
CA CYS A 20 -15.31 5.01 -3.63
C CYS A 20 -15.83 4.42 -4.95
N GLY A 21 -15.50 5.06 -6.08
CA GLY A 21 -15.79 4.55 -7.41
C GLY A 21 -14.67 3.68 -7.98
N SER A 22 -13.43 3.96 -7.57
CA SER A 22 -12.22 3.33 -8.11
C SER A 22 -11.22 2.90 -7.03
N ASN A 23 -10.29 2.02 -7.42
CA ASN A 23 -9.19 1.57 -6.56
C ASN A 23 -8.28 2.73 -6.12
N GLU A 24 -8.12 3.75 -6.97
CA GLU A 24 -7.35 4.97 -6.70
C GLU A 24 -7.97 5.77 -5.56
N GLU A 25 -9.27 6.04 -5.64
CA GLU A 25 -9.99 6.74 -4.56
C GLU A 25 -9.95 5.97 -3.23
N LEU A 26 -10.00 4.64 -3.29
CA LEU A 26 -9.87 3.81 -2.08
C LEU A 26 -8.53 3.98 -1.38
N VAL A 27 -7.42 4.01 -2.13
CA VAL A 27 -6.08 4.09 -1.54
C VAL A 27 -5.70 5.51 -1.12
N GLU A 28 -6.32 6.52 -1.72
CA GLU A 28 -6.18 7.93 -1.32
C GLU A 28 -7.06 8.29 -0.13
N ASN A 29 -8.07 7.49 0.17
CA ASN A 29 -8.96 7.73 1.30
C ASN A 29 -8.24 7.52 2.65
N LYS A 30 -8.30 8.55 3.51
CA LYS A 30 -7.67 8.54 4.82
C LYS A 30 -8.20 7.42 5.74
N GLU A 31 -9.50 7.14 5.74
CA GLU A 31 -10.09 6.10 6.59
C GLU A 31 -9.57 4.70 6.21
N ILE A 32 -9.41 4.44 4.91
CA ILE A 32 -8.81 3.20 4.41
C ILE A 32 -7.33 3.11 4.78
N HIS A 33 -6.61 4.23 4.67
CA HIS A 33 -5.21 4.31 5.08
C HIS A 33 -5.04 4.00 6.58
N ASP A 34 -5.81 4.67 7.45
CA ASP A 34 -5.81 4.44 8.89
C ASP A 34 -6.21 3.00 9.25
N TYR A 35 -7.23 2.45 8.60
CA TYR A 35 -7.64 1.06 8.80
C TYR A 35 -6.51 0.08 8.46
N MET A 36 -5.86 0.27 7.31
CA MET A 36 -4.74 -0.57 6.88
C MET A 36 -3.53 -0.41 7.81
N PHE A 37 -3.19 0.82 8.18
CA PHE A 37 -2.08 1.11 9.07
C PHE A 37 -2.30 0.50 10.45
N GLY A 38 -3.50 0.64 11.03
CA GLY A 38 -3.85 0.03 12.31
C GLY A 38 -3.70 -1.49 12.30
N ARG A 39 -4.11 -2.17 11.22
CA ARG A 39 -3.87 -3.62 11.07
C ARG A 39 -2.39 -3.96 11.04
N ILE A 40 -1.57 -3.15 10.38
CA ILE A 40 -0.13 -3.33 10.31
C ILE A 40 0.51 -3.12 11.68
N GLU A 41 0.07 -2.12 12.44
CA GLU A 41 0.54 -1.89 13.81
C GLU A 41 0.22 -3.05 14.73
N LEU A 42 -0.98 -3.64 14.61
CA LEU A 42 -1.37 -4.84 15.36
C LEU A 42 -0.45 -6.03 15.04
N LEU A 43 -0.14 -6.26 13.76
CA LEU A 43 0.80 -7.31 13.36
C LEU A 43 2.23 -7.03 13.85
N GLN A 44 2.56 -5.76 14.06
CA GLN A 44 3.87 -5.32 14.52
C GLN A 44 3.96 -5.11 16.04
N ALA A 45 2.93 -5.49 16.79
CA ALA A 45 2.85 -5.25 18.23
C ALA A 45 4.05 -5.83 19.00
N GLN A 46 4.59 -6.97 18.54
CA GLN A 46 5.72 -7.68 19.16
C GLN A 46 7.10 -7.17 18.72
N PHE A 47 7.17 -6.32 17.69
CA PHE A 47 8.44 -5.82 17.18
C PHE A 47 8.93 -4.63 17.99
N THR A 48 10.25 -4.43 18.00
CA THR A 48 10.88 -3.26 18.60
C THR A 48 10.64 -2.01 17.75
N SER A 49 10.70 -0.82 18.34
CA SER A 49 10.38 0.44 17.64
C SER A 49 11.25 0.72 16.39
N TYR A 50 12.44 0.12 16.28
CA TYR A 50 13.32 0.29 15.12
C TYR A 50 12.99 -0.67 13.97
N GLU A 51 12.27 -1.77 14.23
CA GLU A 51 11.80 -2.72 13.22
C GLU A 51 10.41 -2.35 12.69
N LYS A 52 9.69 -1.48 13.41
CA LYS A 52 8.34 -1.06 13.05
C LYS A 52 8.33 -0.17 11.81
N ILE A 53 7.40 -0.46 10.92
CA ILE A 53 7.09 0.35 9.75
C ILE A 53 6.35 1.60 10.23
N LYS A 54 6.99 2.77 10.09
CA LYS A 54 6.43 4.05 10.55
C LYS A 54 5.52 4.72 9.54
N LYS A 55 5.73 4.45 8.25
CA LYS A 55 4.99 5.09 7.15
C LYS A 55 4.68 4.07 6.08
N ILE A 56 3.46 4.14 5.54
CA ILE A 56 3.00 3.29 4.44
C ILE A 56 2.39 4.14 3.34
N THR A 57 2.53 3.64 2.12
CA THR A 57 1.80 4.15 0.94
C THR A 57 1.04 2.97 0.36
N LEU A 58 -0.25 3.14 0.17
CA LEU A 58 -1.11 2.17 -0.49
C LEU A 58 -1.04 2.41 -1.99
N LEU A 59 -0.81 1.33 -2.76
CA LEU A 59 -0.72 1.40 -4.21
C LEU A 59 -2.06 0.97 -4.83
N PRO A 60 -2.60 1.71 -5.81
CA PRO A 60 -3.88 1.39 -6.44
C PRO A 60 -3.82 0.19 -7.40
N HIS A 61 -2.61 -0.20 -7.81
CA HIS A 61 -2.37 -1.25 -8.80
C HIS A 61 -1.37 -2.28 -8.26
N PRO A 62 -1.57 -3.57 -8.58
CA PRO A 62 -0.58 -4.60 -8.26
C PRO A 62 0.69 -4.43 -9.11
N PHE A 63 1.80 -4.94 -8.59
CA PHE A 63 3.03 -5.04 -9.37
C PHE A 63 2.83 -6.02 -10.54
N THR A 64 3.36 -5.67 -11.70
CA THR A 64 3.16 -6.44 -12.93
C THR A 64 4.48 -6.93 -13.53
N MET A 65 4.44 -8.07 -14.22
CA MET A 65 5.56 -8.54 -15.03
C MET A 65 5.72 -7.68 -16.30
N GLU A 66 4.61 -7.22 -16.89
CA GLU A 66 4.61 -6.37 -18.09
C GLU A 66 5.35 -5.05 -17.87
N SER A 67 5.17 -4.41 -16.71
CA SER A 67 5.91 -3.20 -16.35
C SER A 67 7.35 -3.48 -15.89
N GLY A 68 7.78 -4.75 -15.87
CA GLY A 68 9.11 -5.15 -15.42
C GLY A 68 9.34 -5.01 -13.92
N GLU A 69 8.28 -4.87 -13.12
CA GLU A 69 8.34 -4.73 -11.65
C GLU A 69 8.55 -6.09 -10.97
N LEU A 70 8.10 -7.16 -11.62
CA LEU A 70 8.26 -8.54 -11.19
C LEU A 70 9.20 -9.30 -12.12
N THR A 71 9.97 -10.24 -11.58
CA THR A 71 10.65 -11.27 -12.37
C THR A 71 9.63 -12.29 -12.87
N ASN A 72 10.03 -13.12 -13.84
CA ASN A 72 9.25 -14.30 -14.27
C ASN A 72 8.96 -15.28 -13.11
N THR A 73 9.68 -15.15 -11.99
CA THR A 73 9.49 -15.92 -10.76
C THR A 73 8.71 -15.13 -9.69
N LEU A 74 7.99 -14.07 -10.09
CA LEU A 74 7.19 -13.19 -9.23
C LEU A 74 7.97 -12.50 -8.10
N LYS A 75 9.30 -12.40 -8.21
CA LYS A 75 10.13 -11.64 -7.27
C LYS A 75 10.14 -10.17 -7.66
N LEU A 76 10.06 -9.29 -6.67
CA LEU A 76 10.15 -7.84 -6.91
C LEU A 76 11.53 -7.42 -7.41
N ARG A 77 11.54 -6.72 -8.55
CA ARG A 77 12.71 -6.03 -9.10
C ARG A 77 12.84 -4.66 -8.43
N ARG A 78 13.43 -4.66 -7.23
CA ARG A 78 13.58 -3.46 -6.38
C ARG A 78 14.07 -2.22 -7.14
N LYS A 79 15.07 -2.35 -8.01
CA LYS A 79 15.61 -1.21 -8.78
C LYS A 79 14.54 -0.52 -9.65
N ILE A 80 13.69 -1.30 -10.33
CA ILE A 80 12.63 -0.76 -11.20
C ILE A 80 11.53 -0.13 -10.35
N VAL A 81 11.13 -0.82 -9.28
CA VAL A 81 10.10 -0.32 -8.35
C VAL A 81 10.56 1.00 -7.71
N LEU A 82 11.78 1.08 -7.21
CA LEU A 82 12.31 2.31 -6.61
C LEU A 82 12.36 3.48 -7.61
N GLN A 83 12.66 3.22 -8.88
CA GLN A 83 12.67 4.26 -9.91
C GLN A 83 11.25 4.71 -10.28
N ARG A 84 10.32 3.78 -10.41
CA ARG A 84 8.95 4.08 -10.85
C ARG A 84 8.15 4.81 -9.78
N TYR A 85 8.27 4.37 -8.53
CA TYR A 85 7.58 4.95 -7.38
C TYR A 85 8.46 5.95 -6.63
N ALA A 86 9.50 6.50 -7.28
CA ALA A 86 10.45 7.42 -6.66
C ALA A 86 9.72 8.62 -6.05
N ALA A 87 8.79 9.23 -6.78
CA ALA A 87 8.01 10.37 -6.31
C ALA A 87 7.15 10.04 -5.07
N GLU A 88 6.55 8.86 -5.00
CA GLU A 88 5.75 8.43 -3.85
C GLU A 88 6.62 8.12 -2.63
N ILE A 89 7.78 7.52 -2.85
CA ILE A 89 8.78 7.29 -1.82
C ILE A 89 9.30 8.64 -1.28
N GLU A 90 9.64 9.58 -2.17
CA GLU A 90 10.07 10.92 -1.79
C GLU A 90 8.99 11.63 -0.97
N LYS A 91 7.72 11.59 -1.41
CA LYS A 91 6.60 12.15 -0.63
C LYS A 91 6.49 11.52 0.77
N MET A 92 6.74 10.21 0.90
CA MET A 92 6.73 9.53 2.19
C MET A 92 7.81 10.04 3.14
N TYR A 93 9.00 10.38 2.63
CA TYR A 93 10.14 10.81 3.45
C TYR A 93 10.33 12.34 3.54
N ALA A 94 9.68 13.12 2.68
CA ALA A 94 9.75 14.58 2.67
C ALA A 94 8.92 15.25 3.78
N GLU A 95 8.06 14.48 4.47
CA GLU A 95 7.27 14.90 5.64
C GLU A 95 7.97 14.60 6.97
#